data_AF-A0A915ANY9-F1
#
_entry.id   AF-A0A915ANY9-F1
#
_cell.length_a   1.000
_cell.length_b   1.000
_cell.length_c   1.000
_cell.angle_alpha   90.00
_cell.angle_beta   90.00
_cell.angle_gamma   90.00
#
_symmetry.space_group_name_H-M   'P 1'
#
loop_
_entity.id
_entity.type
_entity.pdbx_description
1 polymer ?
#
loop_
_entity_poly.entity_id
_entity_poly.type
_entity_poly.pdbx_seq_one_letter_code
_entity_poly.pdbx_strand_id
1 'polypeptide(L)' 'MRRLKKKHFEWFLSELETFDEPKLNLEQYATSSELAVAILGTICDDGQIEGCCV' A
#
# COMPACT_ATOMS: atom_id res chain seq x y z
N MET A 1 -10.98 9.44 -0.82
CA MET A 1 -11.69 8.41 -1.63
C MET A 1 -13.14 8.29 -1.16
N ARG A 2 -14.15 8.19 -2.04
CA ARG A 2 -15.43 7.55 -1.63
C ARG A 2 -15.03 6.24 -0.97
N ARG A 3 -15.25 6.06 0.35
CA ARG A 3 -14.78 4.91 1.16
C ARG A 3 -14.66 3.65 0.29
N LEU A 4 -13.46 3.41 -0.26
CA LEU A 4 -13.16 2.12 -0.86
C LEU A 4 -13.36 1.16 0.32
N LYS A 5 -14.26 0.19 0.18
CA LYS A 5 -14.52 -0.73 1.27
C LYS A 5 -13.17 -1.36 1.63
N LYS A 6 -12.64 -1.06 2.82
CA LYS A 6 -11.26 -1.39 3.25
C LYS A 6 -10.83 -2.78 2.80
N LYS A 7 -11.70 -3.77 3.01
CA LYS A 7 -11.53 -5.17 2.61
C LYS A 7 -11.41 -5.42 1.10
N HIS A 8 -12.18 -4.72 0.28
CA HIS A 8 -12.10 -4.84 -1.17
C HIS A 8 -10.78 -4.28 -1.69
N PHE A 9 -10.30 -3.19 -1.10
CA PHE A 9 -9.01 -2.62 -1.48
C PHE A 9 -7.84 -3.49 -1.02
N GLU A 10 -7.89 -4.02 0.20
CA GLU A 10 -6.92 -4.98 0.71
C GLU A 10 -6.83 -6.25 -0.16
N TRP A 11 -7.98 -6.80 -0.56
CA TRP A 11 -8.04 -7.95 -1.45
C TRP A 11 -7.42 -7.62 -2.81
N PHE A 12 -7.80 -6.51 -3.43
CA PHE A 12 -7.17 -6.06 -4.68
C PHE A 12 -5.64 -5.97 -4.56
N LEU A 13 -5.12 -5.40 -3.47
CA LEU A 13 -3.67 -5.30 -3.26
C LEU A 13 -3.01 -6.67 -3.05
N SER A 14 -3.71 -7.65 -2.49
CA SER A 14 -3.19 -9.00 -2.30
C SER A 14 -3.07 -9.81 -3.59
N GLU A 15 -3.73 -9.38 -4.68
CA GLU A 15 -3.67 -10.02 -5.99
C GLU A 15 -2.57 -9.42 -6.89
N LEU A 16 -1.89 -8.36 -6.45
CA LEU A 16 -0.79 -7.78 -7.21
C LEU A 16 0.39 -8.75 -7.26
N GLU A 17 0.93 -8.95 -8.46
CA GLU A 17 2.16 -9.71 -8.65
C GLU A 17 3.30 -9.07 -7.86
N THR A 18 4.15 -9.92 -7.28
CA THR A 18 5.31 -9.50 -6.51
C THR A 18 6.59 -9.83 -7.26
N PHE A 19 7.75 -9.67 -6.63
CA PHE A 19 9.02 -9.98 -7.27
C PHE A 19 9.12 -11.47 -7.59
N ASP A 20 9.26 -11.82 -8.88
CA ASP A 20 9.52 -13.20 -9.33
C ASP A 20 10.83 -13.75 -8.74
N GLU A 21 11.88 -12.91 -8.73
CA GLU A 21 13.19 -13.21 -8.15
C GLU A 21 13.64 -12.06 -7.21
N PRO A 22 13.28 -12.11 -5.91
CA PRO A 22 13.63 -11.05 -4.97
C PRO A 22 15.14 -11.03 -4.68
N LYS A 23 15.77 -9.87 -4.89
CA LYS A 23 17.19 -9.64 -4.55
C LYS A 23 17.32 -9.25 -3.09
N LEU A 24 17.80 -10.19 -2.26
CA LEU A 24 17.96 -9.99 -0.82
C LEU A 24 18.87 -8.80 -0.47
N ASN A 25 19.95 -8.60 -1.24
CA ASN A 25 20.88 -7.50 -1.04
C ASN A 25 20.31 -6.11 -1.42
N LEU A 26 19.10 -6.07 -1.99
CA LEU A 26 18.35 -4.85 -2.27
C LEU A 26 17.09 -4.72 -1.40
N GLU A 27 16.92 -5.62 -0.41
CA GLU A 27 15.74 -5.63 0.46
C GLU A 27 14.42 -5.68 -0.34
N GLN A 28 14.39 -6.47 -1.42
CA GLN A 28 13.19 -6.61 -2.24
C GLN A 28 12.17 -7.53 -1.57
N TYR A 29 11.22 -6.92 -0.88
CA TYR A 29 10.01 -7.57 -0.38
C TYR A 29 8.79 -6.69 -0.70
N ALA A 30 7.66 -7.33 -0.98
CA ALA A 30 6.40 -6.60 -1.13
C ALA A 30 5.87 -6.18 0.25
N THR A 31 5.39 -4.94 0.35
CA THR A 31 4.60 -4.51 1.51
C THR A 31 3.33 -5.37 1.59
N SER A 32 2.97 -5.87 2.78
CA SER A 32 1.73 -6.62 2.94
C SER A 32 0.51 -5.74 2.61
N SER A 33 -0.53 -6.35 2.03
CA SER A 33 -1.76 -5.64 1.66
C SER A 33 -2.40 -4.93 2.87
N GLU A 34 -2.43 -5.57 4.04
CA GLU A 34 -2.91 -4.98 5.28
C GLU A 34 -2.14 -3.70 5.63
N LEU A 35 -0.81 -3.75 5.59
CA LEU A 35 0.06 -2.61 5.93
C LEU A 35 -0.08 -1.48 4.90
N ALA A 36 -0.16 -1.81 3.61
CA ALA A 36 -0.39 -0.85 2.54
C ALA A 36 -1.74 -0.12 2.71
N VAL A 37 -2.81 -0.84 3.04
CA VAL A 37 -4.12 -0.24 3.32
C VAL A 37 -4.07 0.67 4.55
N ALA A 38 -3.35 0.28 5.60
CA ALA A 38 -3.19 1.12 6.78
C ALA A 38 -2.49 2.44 6.44
N ILE A 39 -1.34 2.38 5.75
CA ILE A 39 -0.57 3.56 5.33
C ILE A 39 -1.41 4.50 4.44
N LEU A 40 -2.02 3.95 3.39
CA LEU A 40 -2.81 4.74 2.44
C LEU A 40 -4.09 5.29 3.08
N GLY A 41 -4.70 4.54 4.00
CA GLY A 41 -5.82 4.99 4.82
C GLY A 41 -5.45 6.20 5.66
N THR A 42 -4.37 6.12 6.43
CA THR A 42 -3.85 7.24 7.23
C THR A 42 -3.57 8.48 6.39
N ILE A 43 -2.90 8.34 5.23
CA ILE A 43 -2.64 9.47 4.32
C ILE A 43 -3.93 10.12 3.80
N CYS A 44 -4.94 9.29 3.48
CA CYS A 44 -6.22 9.76 2.98
C CYS A 44 -7.09 10.45 4.04
N ASP A 45 -7.05 9.97 5.27
CA ASP A 45 -7.92 10.43 6.37
C ASP A 45 -7.33 11.66 7.07
N ASP A 46 -6.01 11.70 7.27
CA ASP A 46 -5.34 12.77 8.04
C ASP A 46 -4.85 13.95 7.19
N GLY A 47 -5.01 13.86 5.86
CA GLY A 47 -4.74 14.97 4.95
C GLY A 47 -3.25 15.24 4.75
N GLN A 48 -2.67 14.53 3.77
CA GLN A 48 -1.33 14.72 3.23
C GLN A 48 -0.14 14.44 4.17
N ILE A 49 0.91 13.89 3.58
CA ILE A 49 2.25 13.90 4.18
C ILE A 49 2.81 15.31 3.95
N GLU A 50 3.24 16.01 5.00
CA GLU A 50 3.89 17.31 4.87
C GLU A 50 5.02 17.25 3.82
N GLY A 51 4.95 18.12 2.80
CA GLY A 51 5.96 18.21 1.73
C GLY A 51 5.71 17.34 0.49
N CYS A 52 4.67 16.50 0.45
CA CYS A 52 4.27 15.75 -0.74
C CYS A 52 3.22 16.53 -1.56
N CYS A 53 3.67 17.53 -2.32
CA CYS A 53 2.88 18.11 -3.41
C CYS A 53 3.22 17.35 -4.70
N VAL A 54 2.21 16.82 -5.40
CA VAL A 54 2.35 16.30 -6.78
C VAL A 54 1.57 17.21 -7.72
#